data_AF-A0A0L0UKI1-F1
#
_entry.id   AF-A0A0L0UKI1-F1
#
_cell.length_a   1.000
_cell.length_b   1.000
_cell.length_c   1.000
_cell.angle_alpha   90.00
_cell.angle_beta   90.00
_cell.angle_gamma   90.00
#
_symmetry.space_group_name_H-M   'P 1'
#
loop_
_entity.id
_entity.type
_entity.pdbx_description
1 polymer ?
#
loop_
_entity_poly.entity_id
_entity_poly.type
_entity_poly.pdbx_seq_one_letter_code
_entity_poly.pdbx_strand_id
1 'polypeptide(L)'
;MFTGPFQSVEPFITWIRGVQIFFATKAVGHPEDKIRVIGCLIREPNTLNYYANNVDSLVVKSWPDFKKSLFEFALPPLWRTDLRTQIRYLKMLDSEQFIAYSSRARSLQNLANFDAGTNPTVGDFELAESVNIGLPIEVQNLVTNHQVLLVSPF
;
A
#
# COMPACT_ATOMS: atom_id res chain seq x y z
N MET A 1 10.52 -14.85 -1.02
CA MET A 1 11.57 -14.20 -0.20
C MET A 1 11.60 -12.72 -0.55
N PHE A 2 11.99 -11.83 0.36
CA PHE A 2 12.11 -10.39 0.11
C PHE A 2 13.50 -10.07 -0.43
N THR A 3 13.58 -9.74 -1.71
CA THR A 3 14.79 -9.33 -2.42
C THR A 3 14.65 -7.92 -3.01
N GLY A 4 13.59 -7.20 -2.66
CA GLY A 4 13.35 -5.84 -3.15
C GLY A 4 14.35 -4.84 -2.55
N PRO A 5 14.49 -3.65 -3.15
CA PRO A 5 15.41 -2.64 -2.62
C PRO A 5 14.96 -2.13 -1.25
N PHE A 6 15.93 -1.75 -0.41
CA PHE A 6 15.68 -1.08 0.86
C PHE A 6 14.85 0.21 0.65
N GLN A 7 13.94 0.51 1.58
CA GLN A 7 13.06 1.69 1.52
C GLN A 7 12.17 1.79 0.27
N SER A 8 12.00 0.70 -0.49
CA SER A 8 11.02 0.65 -1.57
C SER A 8 9.66 0.16 -1.06
N VAL A 9 8.68 1.06 -1.08
CA VAL A 9 7.35 0.84 -0.48
C VAL A 9 6.61 -0.33 -1.14
N GLU A 10 6.42 -0.27 -2.46
CA GLU A 10 5.61 -1.26 -3.17
C GLU A 10 6.16 -2.69 -3.07
N PRO A 11 7.46 -2.96 -3.33
CA PRO A 11 8.02 -4.30 -3.17
C PRO A 11 7.89 -4.82 -1.74
N PHE A 12 8.15 -3.98 -0.73
CA PHE A 12 8.10 -4.38 0.66
C PHE A 12 6.67 -4.71 1.12
N ILE A 13 5.71 -3.82 0.85
CA ILE A 13 4.31 -4.02 1.23
C ILE A 13 3.72 -5.23 0.49
N THR A 14 4.05 -5.40 -0.78
CA THR A 14 3.62 -6.57 -1.58
C THR A 14 4.16 -7.87 -0.99
N TRP A 15 5.42 -7.88 -0.56
CA TRP A 15 6.00 -9.03 0.13
C TRP A 15 5.31 -9.33 1.46
N ILE A 16 5.07 -8.32 2.32
CA ILE A 16 4.38 -8.53 3.60
C ILE A 16 2.98 -9.12 3.39
N ARG A 17 2.23 -8.65 2.38
CA ARG A 17 0.93 -9.24 2.01
C ARG A 17 1.04 -10.73 1.71
N GLY A 18 2.01 -11.10 0.88
CA GLY A 18 2.29 -12.50 0.57
C GLY A 18 2.61 -13.33 1.81
N VAL A 19 3.38 -12.77 2.74
CA VAL A 19 3.70 -13.43 4.03
C VAL A 19 2.46 -13.58 4.92
N GLN A 20 1.59 -12.57 5.02
CA GLN A 20 0.35 -12.68 5.78
C GLN A 20 -0.60 -13.74 5.19
N ILE A 21 -0.70 -13.82 3.87
CA ILE A 21 -1.44 -14.89 3.16
C ILE A 21 -0.82 -16.26 3.47
N PHE A 22 0.51 -16.36 3.43
CA PHE A 22 1.21 -17.59 3.79
C PHE A 22 0.89 -18.03 5.21
N PHE A 23 0.93 -17.13 6.20
CA PHE A 23 0.57 -17.47 7.58
C PHE A 23 -0.87 -17.93 7.73
N ALA A 24 -1.82 -17.25 7.08
CA ALA A 24 -3.22 -17.64 7.10
C ALA A 24 -3.44 -19.02 6.47
N THR A 25 -2.82 -19.28 5.31
CA THR A 25 -2.98 -20.53 4.56
C THR A 25 -2.24 -21.72 5.17
N LYS A 26 -1.19 -21.48 5.94
CA LYS A 26 -0.40 -22.50 6.63
C LYS A 26 -0.71 -22.64 8.12
N ALA A 27 -1.74 -21.94 8.61
CA ALA A 27 -2.14 -21.93 10.00
C ALA A 27 -1.00 -21.58 10.99
N VAL A 28 -0.06 -20.72 10.57
CA VAL A 28 0.99 -20.21 11.46
C VAL A 28 0.35 -19.17 12.38
N GLY A 29 -0.10 -19.62 13.55
CA GLY A 29 -0.92 -18.82 14.47
C GLY A 29 -0.11 -18.02 15.48
N HIS A 30 0.90 -18.66 16.10
CA HIS A 30 1.66 -18.07 17.19
C HIS A 30 2.54 -16.90 16.71
N PRO A 31 2.53 -15.74 17.42
CA PRO A 31 3.33 -14.58 17.03
C PRO A 31 4.82 -14.89 16.89
N GLU A 32 5.38 -15.66 17.82
CA GLU A 32 6.79 -16.06 17.82
C GLU A 32 7.17 -16.83 16.54
N ASP A 33 6.33 -17.78 16.12
CA ASP A 33 6.52 -18.54 14.88
C ASP A 33 6.44 -17.65 13.65
N LYS A 34 5.47 -16.72 13.60
CA LYS A 34 5.36 -15.73 12.51
C LYS A 34 6.65 -14.91 12.39
N ILE A 35 7.18 -14.46 13.52
CA ILE A 35 8.38 -13.61 13.58
C ILE A 35 9.65 -14.39 13.20
N ARG A 36 9.77 -15.66 13.59
CA ARG A 36 10.87 -16.53 13.13
C ARG A 36 10.79 -16.82 11.64
N VAL A 37 9.61 -17.18 11.15
CA VAL A 37 9.41 -17.53 9.75
C VAL A 37 9.65 -16.33 8.84
N ILE A 38 9.13 -15.14 9.18
CA ILE A 38 9.36 -13.95 8.35
C ILE A 38 10.86 -13.59 8.28
N GLY A 39 11.60 -13.74 9.38
CA GLY A 39 13.06 -13.57 9.40
C GLY A 39 13.78 -14.43 8.36
N CYS A 40 13.37 -15.68 8.23
CA CYS A 40 13.91 -16.63 7.24
C CYS A 40 13.58 -16.23 5.78
N LEU A 41 12.59 -15.37 5.58
CA LEU A 41 12.13 -14.93 4.26
C LEU A 41 12.78 -13.62 3.80
N ILE A 42 13.60 -12.96 4.62
CA ILE A 42 14.31 -11.71 4.28
C ILE A 42 15.63 -12.03 3.59
N ARG A 43 15.89 -11.37 2.45
CA ARG A 43 17.16 -11.43 1.70
C ARG A 43 17.74 -10.05 1.39
N GLU A 44 16.96 -8.98 1.55
CA GLU A 44 17.46 -7.61 1.48
C GLU A 44 18.44 -7.35 2.65
N PRO A 45 19.70 -6.94 2.38
CA PRO A 45 20.76 -6.90 3.38
C PRO A 45 20.50 -6.03 4.61
N ASN A 46 19.95 -4.82 4.44
CA ASN A 46 19.76 -3.89 5.55
C ASN A 46 18.69 -4.40 6.53
N THR A 47 17.55 -4.84 5.99
CA THR A 47 16.44 -5.41 6.75
C THR A 47 16.83 -6.73 7.41
N LEU A 48 17.64 -7.55 6.72
CA LEU A 48 18.16 -8.80 7.28
C LEU A 48 19.10 -8.53 8.46
N ASN A 49 20.03 -7.59 8.31
CA ASN A 49 20.96 -7.20 9.38
C ASN A 49 20.21 -6.62 10.58
N TYR A 50 19.20 -5.77 10.35
CA TYR A 50 18.33 -5.27 11.41
C TYR A 50 17.63 -6.41 12.15
N TYR A 51 17.03 -7.35 11.43
CA TYR A 51 16.37 -8.50 12.04
C TYR A 51 17.34 -9.34 12.87
N ALA A 52 18.49 -9.71 12.28
CA ALA A 52 19.49 -10.57 12.91
C ALA A 52 20.05 -9.96 14.20
N ASN A 53 20.35 -8.65 14.19
CA ASN A 53 20.90 -7.96 15.35
C ASN A 53 19.89 -7.73 16.48
N ASN A 54 18.59 -7.83 16.20
CA ASN A 54 17.53 -7.53 17.16
C ASN A 54 16.63 -8.73 17.46
N VAL A 55 16.96 -9.93 16.97
CA VAL A 55 16.07 -11.10 16.94
C VAL A 55 15.48 -11.43 18.32
N ASP A 56 16.30 -11.45 19.37
CA ASP A 56 15.87 -11.80 20.74
C ASP A 56 14.82 -10.81 21.27
N SER A 57 14.95 -9.53 20.93
CA SER A 57 14.00 -8.48 21.30
C SER A 57 12.74 -8.46 20.41
N LEU A 58 12.85 -8.98 19.19
CA LEU A 58 11.77 -8.98 18.21
C LEU A 58 10.83 -10.17 18.41
N VAL A 59 11.35 -11.38 18.68
CA VAL A 59 10.55 -12.62 18.77
C VAL A 59 9.56 -12.64 19.93
N VAL A 60 9.80 -11.85 20.97
CA VAL A 60 8.91 -11.71 22.13
C VAL A 60 7.74 -10.73 21.89
N LYS A 61 7.75 -10.01 20.76
CA LYS A 61 6.70 -9.02 20.44
C LYS A 61 5.42 -9.70 19.97
N SER A 62 4.30 -8.98 20.13
CA SER A 62 3.09 -9.29 19.38
C SER A 62 3.34 -9.13 17.88
N TRP A 63 2.56 -9.81 17.03
CA TRP A 63 2.68 -9.65 15.58
C TRP A 63 2.48 -8.19 15.10
N PRO A 64 1.50 -7.43 15.61
CA PRO A 64 1.38 -6.00 15.30
C PRO A 64 2.60 -5.17 15.70
N ASP A 65 3.16 -5.38 16.90
CA ASP A 65 4.31 -4.60 17.39
C ASP A 65 5.61 -4.93 16.62
N PHE A 66 5.77 -6.20 16.23
CA PHE A 66 6.84 -6.61 15.33
C PHE A 66 6.70 -5.91 13.97
N LYS A 67 5.52 -5.95 13.34
CA LYS A 67 5.29 -5.28 12.04
C LYS A 67 5.59 -3.79 12.13
N LYS A 68 5.14 -3.12 13.21
CA LYS A 68 5.45 -1.72 13.45
C LYS A 68 6.95 -1.46 13.44
N SER A 69 7.71 -2.24 14.23
CA SER A 69 9.17 -2.13 14.32
C SER A 69 9.86 -2.35 12.97
N LEU A 70 9.43 -3.38 12.23
CA LEU A 70 9.98 -3.70 10.92
C LEU A 70 9.67 -2.62 9.88
N PHE A 71 8.47 -2.03 9.92
CA PHE A 71 8.06 -1.00 8.96
C PHE A 71 8.76 0.32 9.23
N GLU A 72 8.93 0.70 10.50
CA GLU A 72 9.72 1.87 10.90
C GLU A 72 11.16 1.79 10.40
N PHE A 73 11.72 0.58 10.30
CA PHE A 73 13.07 0.38 9.77
C PHE A 73 13.12 0.28 8.23
N ALA A 74 12.27 -0.57 7.63
CA ALA A 74 12.41 -1.00 6.25
C ALA A 74 11.72 -0.08 5.22
N LEU A 75 10.80 0.78 5.66
CA LEU A 75 10.10 1.75 4.81
C LEU A 75 10.67 3.15 5.01
N PRO A 76 10.56 4.03 3.98
CA PRO A 76 10.97 5.41 4.13
C PRO A 76 10.05 6.12 5.14
N PRO A 77 10.56 7.11 5.89
CA PRO A 77 9.73 7.96 6.73
C PRO A 77 8.58 8.54 5.93
N LEU A 78 7.40 8.68 6.55
CA LEU A 78 6.22 9.29 5.93
C LEU A 78 5.71 8.61 4.64
N TRP A 79 6.12 7.37 4.35
CA TRP A 79 5.71 6.65 3.13
C TRP A 79 4.18 6.66 2.86
N ARG A 80 3.36 6.63 3.92
CA ARG A 80 1.90 6.74 3.78
C ARG A 80 1.47 8.11 3.28
N THR A 81 2.08 9.17 3.79
CA THR A 81 1.86 10.54 3.34
C THR A 81 2.27 10.68 1.88
N ASP A 82 3.42 10.12 1.49
CA ASP A 82 3.90 10.17 0.11
C ASP A 82 2.94 9.46 -0.85
N LEU A 83 2.41 8.29 -0.48
CA LEU A 83 1.40 7.59 -1.27
C LEU A 83 0.11 8.42 -1.41
N ARG A 84 -0.36 9.07 -0.35
CA ARG A 84 -1.55 9.96 -0.40
C ARG A 84 -1.31 11.14 -1.33
N THR A 85 -0.12 11.72 -1.28
CA THR A 85 0.31 12.79 -2.20
C THR A 85 0.29 12.28 -3.65
N GLN A 86 0.87 11.09 -3.91
CA GLN A 86 0.84 10.48 -5.24
C GLN A 86 -0.58 10.25 -5.74
N ILE A 87 -1.51 9.80 -4.89
CA ILE A 87 -2.92 9.63 -5.24
C ILE A 87 -3.55 10.98 -5.62
N ARG A 88 -3.37 12.00 -4.78
CA ARG A 88 -3.96 13.33 -4.97
C ARG A 88 -3.50 14.02 -6.25
N TYR A 89 -2.24 13.84 -6.61
CA TYR A 89 -1.63 14.46 -7.79
C TYR A 89 -1.49 13.51 -8.98
N LEU A 90 -2.11 12.33 -8.91
CA LEU A 90 -2.08 11.38 -10.03
C LEU A 90 -2.72 12.03 -11.25
N LYS A 91 -2.02 12.01 -12.38
CA LYS A 91 -2.54 12.48 -13.67
C LYS A 91 -2.61 11.32 -14.65
N MET A 92 -3.66 11.32 -15.46
CA MET A 92 -3.77 10.46 -16.64
C MET A 92 -2.80 10.99 -17.69
N LEU A 93 -1.98 10.12 -18.26
CA LEU A 93 -1.05 10.50 -19.32
C LEU A 93 -1.78 10.56 -20.67
N ASP A 94 -1.29 11.38 -21.61
CA ASP A 94 -1.94 11.58 -22.91
C ASP A 94 -2.13 10.28 -23.72
N SER A 95 -1.20 9.33 -23.59
CA SER A 95 -1.24 8.04 -24.26
C SER A 95 -1.84 6.91 -23.40
N GLU A 96 -2.23 7.19 -22.17
CA GLU A 96 -2.72 6.19 -21.23
C GLU A 96 -4.22 5.95 -21.44
N GLN A 97 -4.64 4.69 -21.34
CA GLN A 97 -6.07 4.35 -21.33
C GLN A 97 -6.64 4.56 -19.94
N PHE A 98 -7.90 5.00 -19.84
CA PHE A 98 -8.54 5.26 -18.54
C PHE A 98 -8.45 4.06 -17.59
N ILE A 99 -8.60 2.83 -18.10
CA ILE A 99 -8.51 1.62 -17.27
C ILE A 99 -7.13 1.42 -16.64
N ALA A 100 -6.05 1.78 -17.36
CA ALA A 100 -4.69 1.71 -16.84
C ALA A 100 -4.49 2.79 -15.75
N TYR A 101 -4.94 4.01 -16.04
CA TYR A 101 -4.92 5.13 -15.09
C TYR A 101 -5.66 4.81 -13.79
N SER A 102 -6.91 4.33 -13.88
CA SER A 102 -7.71 3.95 -12.72
C SER A 102 -7.10 2.77 -11.96
N SER A 103 -6.43 1.85 -12.66
CA SER A 103 -5.72 0.73 -12.03
C SER A 103 -4.51 1.23 -11.24
N ARG A 104 -3.74 2.20 -11.74
CA ARG A 104 -2.64 2.84 -10.98
C ARG A 104 -3.16 3.51 -9.71
N ALA A 105 -4.23 4.29 -9.82
CA ALA A 105 -4.92 4.90 -8.68
C ALA A 105 -5.32 3.85 -7.62
N ARG A 106 -5.94 2.75 -8.05
CA ARG A 106 -6.36 1.67 -7.15
C ARG A 106 -5.17 0.96 -6.50
N SER A 107 -4.08 0.75 -7.23
CA SER A 107 -2.84 0.18 -6.69
C SER A 107 -2.25 1.07 -5.59
N LEU A 108 -2.17 2.39 -5.82
CA LEU A 108 -1.71 3.35 -4.81
C LEU A 108 -2.63 3.36 -3.58
N GLN A 109 -3.95 3.38 -3.78
CA GLN A 109 -4.93 3.31 -2.69
C GLN A 109 -4.73 2.05 -1.84
N ASN A 110 -4.55 0.90 -2.49
CA ASN A 110 -4.28 -0.36 -1.81
C ASN A 110 -3.02 -0.26 -0.97
N LEU A 111 -1.91 0.27 -1.50
CA LEU A 111 -0.66 0.43 -0.75
C LEU A 111 -0.86 1.35 0.46
N ALA A 112 -1.53 2.49 0.29
CA ALA A 112 -1.78 3.47 1.35
C ALA A 112 -2.65 2.88 2.48
N ASN A 113 -3.65 2.06 2.12
CA ASN A 113 -4.56 1.40 3.04
C ASN A 113 -4.03 0.08 3.62
N PHE A 114 -2.77 -0.27 3.37
CA PHE A 114 -2.22 -1.51 3.87
C PHE A 114 -2.24 -1.56 5.41
N ASP A 115 -2.81 -2.66 5.93
CA ASP A 115 -3.08 -2.91 7.36
C ASP A 115 -4.02 -1.88 8.03
N ALA A 116 -4.77 -1.08 7.28
CA ALA A 116 -5.66 -0.04 7.84
C ALA A 116 -6.94 -0.58 8.52
N GLY A 117 -7.20 -1.90 8.44
CA GLY A 117 -8.41 -2.51 9.00
C GLY A 117 -9.68 -1.96 8.35
N THR A 118 -10.67 -1.58 9.17
CA THR A 118 -11.94 -1.02 8.71
C THR A 118 -11.90 0.49 8.44
N ASN A 119 -10.79 1.15 8.78
CA ASN A 119 -10.65 2.61 8.70
C ASN A 119 -9.60 2.96 7.64
N PRO A 120 -9.96 2.98 6.34
CA PRO A 120 -9.02 3.26 5.27
C PRO A 120 -8.40 4.65 5.43
N THR A 121 -7.12 4.77 5.10
CA THR A 121 -6.42 6.06 5.03
C THR A 121 -6.87 6.88 3.82
N VAL A 122 -7.25 6.21 2.73
CA VAL A 122 -7.83 6.79 1.52
C VAL A 122 -9.10 6.03 1.16
N GLY A 123 -10.25 6.68 1.32
CA GLY A 123 -11.55 6.10 0.98
C GLY A 123 -11.79 6.01 -0.53
N ASP A 124 -12.81 5.26 -0.94
CA ASP A 124 -13.19 5.16 -2.37
C ASP A 124 -13.67 6.50 -2.94
N PHE A 125 -14.36 7.31 -2.13
CA PHE A 125 -14.79 8.64 -2.54
C PHE A 125 -13.60 9.58 -2.74
N GLU A 126 -12.67 9.65 -1.78
CA GLU A 126 -11.44 10.47 -1.91
C GLU A 126 -10.59 10.03 -3.11
N LEU A 127 -10.52 8.72 -3.37
CA LEU A 127 -9.86 8.19 -4.57
C LEU A 127 -10.59 8.67 -5.84
N ALA A 128 -11.92 8.59 -5.89
CA ALA A 128 -12.70 8.99 -7.06
C ALA A 128 -12.55 10.49 -7.36
N GLU A 129 -12.54 11.34 -6.33
CA GLU A 129 -12.25 12.77 -6.48
C GLU A 129 -10.87 13.00 -7.07
N SER A 130 -9.85 12.31 -6.54
CA SER A 130 -8.47 12.41 -7.04
C SER A 130 -8.35 11.94 -8.50
N VAL A 131 -9.02 10.82 -8.83
CA VAL A 131 -9.08 10.29 -10.20
C VAL A 131 -9.72 11.31 -11.15
N ASN A 132 -10.85 11.92 -10.76
CA ASN A 132 -11.53 12.93 -11.56
C ASN A 132 -10.63 14.16 -11.81
N ILE A 133 -10.00 14.70 -10.74
CA ILE A 133 -9.08 15.84 -10.84
C ILE A 133 -7.89 15.54 -11.77
N GLY A 134 -7.49 14.28 -11.88
CA GLY A 134 -6.37 13.86 -12.70
C GLY A 134 -6.66 13.57 -14.16
N LEU A 135 -7.94 13.61 -14.58
CA LEU A 135 -8.33 13.45 -15.99
C LEU A 135 -7.93 14.66 -16.86
N PRO A 136 -7.85 14.51 -18.19
CA PRO A 136 -7.82 15.64 -19.10
C PRO A 136 -9.04 16.55 -18.89
N ILE A 137 -8.89 17.86 -19.05
CA ILE A 137 -9.93 18.84 -18.73
C ILE A 137 -11.21 18.62 -19.56
N GLU A 138 -11.06 18.14 -20.79
CA GLU A 138 -12.15 17.81 -21.68
C GLU A 138 -13.00 16.67 -21.10
N VAL A 139 -12.35 15.65 -20.53
CA VAL A 139 -13.03 14.50 -19.92
C VAL A 139 -13.68 14.90 -18.59
N GLN A 140 -13.02 15.76 -17.80
CA GLN A 140 -13.62 16.31 -16.57
C GLN A 140 -14.93 17.04 -16.87
N ASN A 141 -14.93 17.89 -17.89
CA ASN A 141 -16.13 18.62 -18.32
C ASN A 141 -17.26 17.67 -18.73
N LEU A 142 -16.95 16.56 -19.41
CA LEU A 142 -17.94 15.55 -19.76
C LEU A 142 -18.52 14.86 -18.52
N VAL A 143 -17.70 14.55 -17.51
CA VAL A 143 -18.16 13.97 -16.24
C VAL A 143 -19.09 14.94 -15.51
N THR A 144 -18.71 16.22 -15.40
CA THR A 144 -19.54 17.24 -14.76
C THR A 144 -20.87 17.45 -15.50
N ASN A 145 -20.83 17.55 -16.83
CA ASN A 145 -22.04 17.71 -17.64
C ASN A 145 -22.98 16.51 -17.46
N HIS A 146 -22.44 15.29 -17.42
CA HIS A 146 -23.24 14.09 -17.16
C HIS A 146 -23.93 14.14 -15.79
N GLN A 147 -23.23 14.59 -14.73
CA GLN A 147 -23.83 14.76 -13.41
C GLN A 147 -24.96 15.79 -13.41
N VAL A 148 -24.79 16.92 -14.10
CA VAL A 148 -25.84 17.95 -14.23
C VAL A 148 -27.09 17.39 -14.91
N LEU A 149 -26.91 16.64 -16.01
CA LEU A 149 -28.01 16.01 -16.75
C LEU A 149 -28.78 14.97 -15.92
N LEU A 150 -28.14 14.30 -14.96
CA LEU A 150 -28.83 13.37 -14.05
C LEU A 150 -29.75 14.08 -13.06
N VAL A 151 -29.44 15.32 -12.68
CA VAL A 151 -30.22 16.11 -11.71
C VAL A 151 -31.38 16.85 -12.37
N SER A 152 -31.17 17.39 -13.56
CA SER A 152 -32.19 18.12 -14.31
C SER A 152 -32.18 17.69 -15.79
N PRO A 153 -32.83 16.56 -16.12
CA PRO A 153 -32.97 16.14 -17.49
C PRO A 153 -34.03 17.00 -18.19
N PHE A 154 -33.56 17.96 -18.98
CA PHE A 154 -34.32 18.87 -19.85
C PHE A 154 -35.09 20.00 -19.12
#